data_AF-A0A849ZRY1-F1
#
_entry.id   AF-A0A849ZRY1-F1
#
_cell.length_a   1.000
_cell.length_b   1.000
_cell.length_c   1.000
_cell.angle_alpha   90.00
_cell.angle_beta   90.00
_cell.angle_gamma   90.00
#
_symmetry.space_group_name_H-M   'P 1'
#
loop_
_entity.id
_entity.type
_entity.pdbx_description
1 polymer ?
#
loop_
_entity_poly.entity_id
_entity_poly.type
_entity_poly.pdbx_seq_one_letter_code
_entity_poly.pdbx_strand_id
1 'polypeptide(L)'
;MPKGGRLPGGCGLCHTPHGAGSTPLLQGAAEEAACLTCHSAANPDASDIASLLRQPFGHFVDRHSGEHSAEETPADASGHVECADCHDPHEASDRPSISGLDIGGALEGVPGVTLSGAQVDEAQFEYEVCLRCHGEEPAHLSGFPVRRQIEEFDLGREIDPGNASFHPIAAPGRNLSVPSLIAPLSEGSVIRCSDCHSAPAGFPRGPHGSPHEGLLRAGNRTGDGVAESPQAYALCYECHSRSSILGDQSFPLHRLHVVDERTSCSVCHDPHGVSLSQGDPGEHTHLINFDLAVVEPEPASGVIAFTDLGERAGSCALTCHGYVHSSSGY
;
A
#
# COMPACT_ATOMS: atom_id res chain seq x y z
N MET A 1 -25.25 16.75 -16.48
CA MET A 1 -25.50 16.13 -15.16
C MET A 1 -24.73 16.97 -14.17
N PRO A 2 -25.35 17.54 -13.13
CA PRO A 2 -24.69 18.57 -12.34
C PRO A 2 -23.50 17.94 -11.62
N LYS A 3 -22.33 18.46 -11.97
CA LYS A 3 -21.03 18.22 -11.34
C LYS A 3 -21.01 18.99 -10.03
N GLY A 4 -20.57 18.36 -8.94
CA GLY A 4 -20.33 19.01 -7.65
C GLY A 4 -21.57 19.59 -6.99
N GLY A 5 -22.22 18.82 -6.12
CA GLY A 5 -23.31 19.33 -5.28
C GLY A 5 -23.80 18.27 -4.31
N ARG A 6 -23.99 18.68 -3.05
CA ARG A 6 -24.63 17.92 -1.97
C ARG A 6 -25.66 16.94 -2.49
N LEU A 7 -25.61 15.71 -1.97
CA LEU A 7 -26.54 14.62 -2.31
C LEU A 7 -27.99 15.16 -2.35
N PRO A 8 -28.75 14.91 -3.43
CA PRO A 8 -30.00 15.63 -3.75
C PRO A 8 -31.15 15.47 -2.73
N GLY A 9 -31.01 14.66 -1.69
CA GLY A 9 -31.99 14.47 -0.61
C GLY A 9 -31.63 15.11 0.74
N GLY A 10 -30.52 15.86 0.82
CA GLY A 10 -30.10 16.55 2.04
C GLY A 10 -29.85 15.60 3.22
N CYS A 11 -29.90 16.12 4.46
CA CYS A 11 -29.59 15.36 5.68
C CYS A 11 -30.47 14.11 5.83
N GLY A 12 -31.70 14.15 5.31
CA GLY A 12 -32.67 13.07 5.38
C GLY A 12 -32.36 11.87 4.48
N LEU A 13 -31.24 11.86 3.78
CA LEU A 13 -30.74 10.67 3.08
C LEU A 13 -30.10 9.68 4.02
N CYS A 14 -29.32 10.17 5.00
CA CYS A 14 -28.59 9.34 5.93
C CYS A 14 -29.20 9.41 7.33
N HIS A 15 -29.89 10.51 7.68
CA HIS A 15 -30.45 10.71 9.00
C HIS A 15 -31.96 10.55 9.06
N THR A 16 -32.44 10.05 10.20
CA THR A 16 -33.84 10.00 10.62
C THR A 16 -34.06 11.04 11.73
N PRO A 17 -34.49 12.28 11.41
CA PRO A 17 -34.48 13.40 12.36
C PRO A 17 -35.38 13.19 13.59
N HIS A 18 -36.35 12.27 13.54
CA HIS A 18 -37.21 11.89 14.65
C HIS A 18 -37.45 10.38 14.68
N GLY A 19 -37.27 9.74 15.84
CA GLY A 19 -37.58 8.31 16.02
C GLY A 19 -36.50 7.35 15.50
N ALA A 20 -35.28 7.83 15.26
CA ALA A 20 -34.16 6.94 14.97
C ALA A 20 -33.87 6.02 16.17
N GLY A 21 -33.58 4.76 15.88
CA GLY A 21 -33.18 3.77 16.90
C GLY A 21 -31.68 3.79 17.20
N SER A 22 -30.89 4.61 16.50
CA SER A 22 -29.43 4.67 16.56
C SER A 22 -28.93 6.11 16.76
N THR A 23 -27.75 6.26 17.34
CA THR A 23 -26.98 7.52 17.40
C THR A 23 -25.92 7.51 16.29
N PRO A 24 -25.70 8.58 15.51
CA PRO A 24 -26.30 9.92 15.58
C PRO A 24 -27.53 10.08 14.67
N LEU A 25 -28.58 9.28 14.90
CA LEU A 25 -29.84 9.30 14.14
C LEU A 25 -29.73 8.76 12.71
N LEU A 26 -28.92 7.74 12.46
CA LEU A 26 -28.76 7.18 11.11
C LEU A 26 -29.99 6.39 10.64
N GLN A 27 -30.14 6.27 9.33
CA GLN A 27 -31.08 5.36 8.68
C GLN A 27 -30.54 3.94 8.78
N GLY A 28 -30.90 3.26 9.86
CA GLY A 28 -30.44 1.90 10.14
C GLY A 28 -29.93 1.78 11.57
N ALA A 29 -29.78 0.53 12.02
CA ALA A 29 -29.22 0.25 13.34
C ALA A 29 -27.70 0.38 13.38
N ALA A 30 -27.03 0.24 12.22
CA ALA A 30 -25.58 0.33 12.05
C ALA A 30 -25.23 1.30 10.91
N GLU A 31 -24.01 1.82 10.91
CA GLU A 31 -23.54 2.84 9.96
C GLU A 31 -23.55 2.33 8.52
N GLU A 32 -23.07 1.11 8.31
CA GLU A 32 -22.90 0.46 7.03
C GLU A 32 -24.26 0.31 6.33
N ALA A 33 -25.35 0.17 7.07
CA ALA A 33 -26.69 0.11 6.49
C ALA A 33 -27.06 1.43 5.77
N ALA A 34 -26.65 2.59 6.31
CA ALA A 34 -26.88 3.87 5.68
C ALA A 34 -26.06 4.01 4.39
N CYS A 35 -24.81 3.57 4.40
CA CYS A 35 -23.89 3.65 3.26
C CYS A 35 -24.25 2.64 2.15
N LEU A 36 -24.41 1.36 2.51
CA LEU A 36 -24.62 0.25 1.57
C LEU A 36 -26.02 0.22 0.95
N THR A 37 -26.98 1.00 1.49
CA THR A 37 -28.25 1.28 0.80
C THR A 37 -28.00 1.85 -0.59
N CYS A 38 -27.01 2.75 -0.72
CA CYS A 38 -26.58 3.29 -1.99
C CYS A 38 -25.38 2.54 -2.57
N HIS A 39 -24.39 2.17 -1.76
CA HIS A 39 -23.13 1.56 -2.23
C HIS A 39 -23.23 0.05 -2.45
N SER A 40 -24.19 -0.36 -3.28
CA SER A 40 -24.43 -1.77 -3.61
C SER A 40 -24.86 -1.94 -5.06
N ALA A 41 -24.76 -3.18 -5.55
CA ALA A 41 -25.24 -3.57 -6.87
C ALA A 41 -26.72 -3.22 -7.17
N ALA A 42 -27.52 -2.94 -6.14
CA ALA A 42 -28.92 -2.53 -6.30
C ALA A 42 -29.08 -1.09 -6.79
N ASN A 43 -28.07 -0.24 -6.61
CA ASN A 43 -28.08 1.14 -7.06
C ASN A 43 -26.98 1.38 -8.12
N PRO A 44 -27.33 1.38 -9.41
CA PRO A 44 -26.35 1.55 -10.49
C PRO A 44 -25.77 2.97 -10.58
N ASP A 45 -26.35 3.94 -9.86
CA ASP A 45 -25.87 5.33 -9.82
C ASP A 45 -24.75 5.54 -8.78
N ALA A 46 -24.37 4.49 -8.04
CA ALA A 46 -23.31 4.52 -7.04
C ALA A 46 -22.33 3.33 -7.20
N SER A 47 -21.15 3.46 -6.60
CA SER A 47 -20.15 2.39 -6.58
C SER A 47 -20.62 1.19 -5.76
N ASP A 48 -20.60 -0.01 -6.34
CA ASP A 48 -20.92 -1.27 -5.65
C ASP A 48 -19.78 -1.71 -4.71
N ILE A 49 -19.75 -1.11 -3.51
CA ILE A 49 -18.78 -1.47 -2.45
C ILE A 49 -19.20 -2.75 -1.73
N ALA A 50 -20.51 -3.00 -1.60
CA ALA A 50 -21.04 -4.21 -0.97
C ALA A 50 -20.45 -5.50 -1.57
N SER A 51 -20.17 -5.52 -2.88
CA SER A 51 -19.53 -6.68 -3.51
C SER A 51 -18.04 -6.83 -3.22
N LEU A 52 -17.34 -5.76 -2.89
CA LEU A 52 -15.93 -5.79 -2.51
C LEU A 52 -15.72 -6.28 -1.08
N LEU A 53 -16.63 -5.96 -0.16
CA LEU A 53 -16.57 -6.42 1.24
C LEU A 53 -16.64 -7.95 1.38
N ARG A 54 -17.08 -8.66 0.34
CA ARG A 54 -17.11 -10.14 0.31
C ARG A 54 -15.81 -10.78 -0.20
N GLN A 55 -14.82 -9.98 -0.60
CA GLN A 55 -13.52 -10.48 -1.04
C GLN A 55 -12.72 -11.02 0.15
N PRO A 56 -11.75 -11.94 -0.08
CA PRO A 56 -10.98 -12.55 1.00
C PRO A 56 -10.05 -11.57 1.75
N PHE A 57 -9.58 -10.51 1.09
CA PHE A 57 -8.69 -9.51 1.68
C PHE A 57 -9.31 -8.12 1.53
N GLY A 58 -9.36 -7.31 2.60
CA GLY A 58 -10.04 -6.01 2.58
C GLY A 58 -10.19 -5.38 3.96
N HIS A 59 -10.66 -4.13 3.96
CA HIS A 59 -11.10 -3.41 5.15
C HIS A 59 -12.59 -3.72 5.37
N PHE A 60 -12.86 -4.68 6.26
CA PHE A 60 -14.20 -5.25 6.44
C PHE A 60 -14.99 -4.51 7.52
N VAL A 61 -15.76 -3.52 7.09
CA VAL A 61 -16.63 -2.73 7.98
C VAL A 61 -17.74 -3.58 8.63
N ASP A 62 -18.25 -4.59 7.93
CA ASP A 62 -19.40 -5.40 8.38
C ASP A 62 -19.08 -6.47 9.43
N ARG A 63 -17.80 -6.68 9.77
CA ARG A 63 -17.38 -7.73 10.73
C ARG A 63 -17.44 -7.29 12.19
N HIS A 64 -17.42 -5.99 12.44
CA HIS A 64 -17.39 -5.39 13.79
C HIS A 64 -18.57 -4.44 14.02
N SER A 65 -19.63 -4.61 13.22
CA SER A 65 -20.82 -3.75 13.27
C SER A 65 -21.40 -3.62 14.69
N GLY A 66 -21.45 -2.38 15.18
CA GLY A 66 -21.96 -2.05 16.53
C GLY A 66 -20.91 -2.09 17.65
N GLU A 67 -19.64 -2.29 17.34
CA GLU A 67 -18.52 -2.17 18.30
C GLU A 67 -18.00 -0.71 18.39
N HIS A 68 -18.34 0.16 17.42
CA HIS A 68 -17.92 1.56 17.40
C HIS A 68 -18.61 2.44 18.44
N SER A 69 -17.82 3.29 19.11
CA SER A 69 -18.29 4.43 19.89
C SER A 69 -17.89 5.74 19.21
N ALA A 70 -18.76 6.75 19.20
CA ALA A 70 -18.42 8.09 18.70
C ALA A 70 -17.27 8.78 19.50
N GLU A 71 -16.86 8.18 20.62
CA GLU A 71 -15.84 8.68 21.55
C GLU A 71 -14.54 7.85 21.51
N GLU A 72 -14.46 6.82 20.65
CA GLU A 72 -13.27 5.98 20.60
C GLU A 72 -12.08 6.71 19.99
N THR A 73 -10.89 6.41 20.52
CA THR A 73 -9.64 6.91 19.96
C THR A 73 -8.99 5.84 19.09
N PRO A 74 -8.10 6.20 18.15
CA PRO A 74 -7.33 5.21 17.38
C PRO A 74 -6.56 4.19 18.25
N ALA A 75 -6.26 4.52 19.50
CA ALA A 75 -5.64 3.61 20.47
C ALA A 75 -6.64 2.62 21.11
N ASP A 76 -7.94 2.92 21.06
CA ASP A 76 -9.03 2.10 21.61
C ASP A 76 -9.76 1.27 20.54
N ALA A 77 -9.60 1.62 19.26
CA ALA A 77 -10.15 0.87 18.14
C ALA A 77 -9.56 -0.55 18.13
N SER A 78 -10.37 -1.56 18.43
CA SER A 78 -9.99 -2.98 18.50
C SER A 78 -9.70 -3.59 17.11
N GLY A 79 -8.79 -2.99 16.34
CA GLY A 79 -8.34 -3.49 15.04
C GLY A 79 -9.44 -3.57 13.96
N HIS A 80 -10.42 -2.68 14.01
CA HIS A 80 -11.52 -2.61 13.05
C HIS A 80 -11.58 -1.23 12.38
N VAL A 81 -12.46 -1.11 11.38
CA VAL A 81 -12.66 0.10 10.57
C VAL A 81 -14.13 0.21 10.19
N GLU A 82 -14.63 1.42 10.10
CA GLU A 82 -15.96 1.76 9.57
C GLU A 82 -15.84 2.61 8.30
N CYS A 83 -16.99 2.95 7.69
CA CYS A 83 -16.99 3.77 6.49
C CYS A 83 -16.49 5.19 6.80
N ALA A 84 -16.93 5.75 7.94
CA ALA A 84 -16.63 7.10 8.39
C ALA A 84 -15.18 7.29 8.89
N ASP A 85 -14.46 6.20 9.16
CA ASP A 85 -13.04 6.30 9.53
C ASP A 85 -12.17 6.75 8.36
N CYS A 86 -12.57 6.38 7.14
CA CYS A 86 -11.86 6.71 5.91
C CYS A 86 -12.59 7.74 5.05
N HIS A 87 -13.88 7.99 5.28
CA HIS A 87 -14.69 8.90 4.49
C HIS A 87 -15.43 9.90 5.38
N ASP A 88 -15.50 11.17 4.97
CA ASP A 88 -16.46 12.10 5.57
C ASP A 88 -17.68 12.20 4.64
N PRO A 89 -18.85 11.63 4.98
CA PRO A 89 -20.04 11.69 4.13
C PRO A 89 -20.61 13.12 3.96
N HIS A 90 -20.17 14.10 4.75
CA HIS A 90 -20.58 15.50 4.61
C HIS A 90 -19.71 16.29 3.63
N GLU A 91 -18.45 15.89 3.46
CA GLU A 91 -17.46 16.59 2.62
C GLU A 91 -17.08 15.80 1.36
N ALA A 92 -17.21 14.48 1.37
CA ALA A 92 -16.80 13.61 0.26
C ALA A 92 -17.47 13.98 -1.08
N SER A 93 -16.66 13.93 -2.14
CA SER A 93 -17.03 14.38 -3.47
C SER A 93 -16.50 13.47 -4.58
N ASP A 94 -17.00 13.66 -5.81
CA ASP A 94 -16.55 12.94 -7.01
C ASP A 94 -15.27 13.53 -7.62
N ARG A 95 -14.61 14.48 -6.93
CA ARG A 95 -13.39 15.12 -7.40
C ARG A 95 -12.28 14.07 -7.54
N PRO A 96 -11.78 13.80 -8.76
CA PRO A 96 -10.67 12.88 -8.92
C PRO A 96 -9.41 13.48 -8.28
N SER A 97 -8.54 12.60 -7.81
CA SER A 97 -7.21 13.04 -7.42
C SER A 97 -6.42 13.50 -8.66
N ILE A 98 -5.68 14.60 -8.51
CA ILE A 98 -4.88 15.18 -9.59
C ILE A 98 -3.40 14.74 -9.58
N SER A 99 -2.92 14.17 -8.46
CA SER A 99 -1.57 13.63 -8.30
C SER A 99 -1.48 12.75 -7.04
N GLY A 100 -0.40 11.99 -6.85
CA GLY A 100 -0.17 11.27 -5.59
C GLY A 100 -0.12 12.17 -4.35
N LEU A 101 0.22 13.46 -4.51
CA LEU A 101 0.27 14.48 -3.44
C LEU A 101 -1.03 15.28 -3.33
N ASP A 102 -2.18 14.63 -3.46
CA ASP A 102 -3.50 15.24 -3.30
C ASP A 102 -4.47 14.22 -2.70
N ILE A 103 -5.19 14.55 -1.64
CA ILE A 103 -6.11 13.61 -0.96
C ILE A 103 -7.19 13.03 -1.89
N GLY A 104 -7.67 13.81 -2.86
CA GLY A 104 -8.82 13.46 -3.70
C GLY A 104 -10.16 13.65 -2.98
N GLY A 105 -11.24 13.78 -3.75
CA GLY A 105 -12.57 14.12 -3.21
C GLY A 105 -13.20 13.03 -2.34
N ALA A 106 -12.87 11.76 -2.58
CA ALA A 106 -13.45 10.65 -1.82
C ALA A 106 -13.02 10.65 -0.33
N LEU A 107 -11.85 11.22 -0.02
CA LEU A 107 -11.27 11.27 1.32
C LEU A 107 -11.26 12.71 1.89
N GLU A 108 -11.96 13.64 1.23
CA GLU A 108 -12.05 15.05 1.64
C GLU A 108 -12.73 15.16 3.03
N GLY A 109 -12.22 16.05 3.90
CA GLY A 109 -12.74 16.25 5.27
C GLY A 109 -12.30 15.21 6.31
N VAL A 110 -11.56 14.17 5.91
CA VAL A 110 -11.18 13.07 6.82
C VAL A 110 -9.94 13.46 7.64
N PRO A 111 -9.91 13.25 8.97
CA PRO A 111 -8.71 13.51 9.76
C PRO A 111 -7.59 12.51 9.41
N GLY A 112 -6.35 12.85 9.76
CA GLY A 112 -5.17 12.06 9.38
C GLY A 112 -4.06 12.06 10.43
N VAL A 113 -3.00 11.32 10.13
CA VAL A 113 -1.73 11.29 10.87
C VAL A 113 -0.58 11.57 9.91
N THR A 114 0.24 12.56 10.20
CA THR A 114 1.43 12.89 9.39
C THR A 114 2.52 11.84 9.58
N LEU A 115 3.55 11.86 8.71
CA LEU A 115 4.74 11.01 8.87
C LEU A 115 5.46 11.15 10.23
N SER A 116 5.30 12.29 10.91
CA SER A 116 5.88 12.50 12.24
C SER A 116 4.99 11.98 13.38
N GLY A 117 3.89 11.29 13.07
CA GLY A 117 2.89 10.84 14.05
C GLY A 117 1.96 11.95 14.55
N ALA A 118 1.94 13.13 13.92
CA ALA A 118 1.07 14.22 14.38
C ALA A 118 -0.35 14.04 13.82
N GLN A 119 -1.35 14.04 14.70
CA GLN A 119 -2.76 14.06 14.28
C GLN A 119 -3.12 15.41 13.63
N VAL A 120 -3.86 15.35 12.54
CA VAL A 120 -4.39 16.52 11.82
C VAL A 120 -5.89 16.42 11.66
N ASP A 121 -6.58 17.55 11.81
CA ASP A 121 -8.04 17.61 11.71
C ASP A 121 -8.54 17.29 10.29
N GLU A 122 -7.73 17.57 9.27
CA GLU A 122 -8.03 17.26 7.87
C GLU A 122 -6.75 16.82 7.14
N ALA A 123 -6.73 15.57 6.70
CA ALA A 123 -5.66 15.00 5.90
C ALA A 123 -5.53 15.73 4.57
N GLN A 124 -4.29 15.90 4.11
CA GLN A 124 -3.96 16.53 2.83
C GLN A 124 -3.50 15.49 1.80
N PHE A 125 -3.07 14.31 2.27
CA PHE A 125 -2.59 13.21 1.45
C PHE A 125 -3.25 11.89 1.86
N GLU A 126 -3.42 10.97 0.90
CA GLU A 126 -4.06 9.67 1.16
C GLU A 126 -3.35 8.88 2.26
N TYR A 127 -2.01 8.88 2.25
CA TYR A 127 -1.24 8.12 3.23
C TYR A 127 -1.55 8.58 4.66
N GLU A 128 -1.90 9.85 4.89
CA GLU A 128 -2.20 10.36 6.23
C GLU A 128 -3.46 9.73 6.82
N VAL A 129 -4.45 9.39 5.97
CA VAL A 129 -5.63 8.64 6.39
C VAL A 129 -5.23 7.22 6.77
N CYS A 130 -4.38 6.57 5.96
CA CYS A 130 -3.90 5.21 6.23
C CYS A 130 -3.07 5.12 7.52
N LEU A 131 -2.22 6.13 7.78
CA LEU A 131 -1.33 6.15 8.94
C LEU A 131 -2.06 6.29 10.27
N ARG A 132 -3.34 6.65 10.29
CA ARG A 132 -4.16 6.60 11.52
C ARG A 132 -4.19 5.21 12.16
N CYS A 133 -4.07 4.17 11.35
CA CYS A 133 -4.04 2.78 11.80
C CYS A 133 -2.73 2.08 11.48
N HIS A 134 -2.06 2.45 10.37
CA HIS A 134 -0.83 1.79 9.91
C HIS A 134 0.47 2.48 10.36
N GLY A 135 0.41 3.63 11.02
CA GLY A 135 1.56 4.48 11.34
C GLY A 135 2.09 4.42 12.77
N GLU A 136 1.56 3.57 13.66
CA GLU A 136 2.08 3.37 15.02
C GLU A 136 2.01 1.88 15.45
N GLU A 137 3.05 1.40 16.14
CA GLU A 137 3.28 -0.01 16.56
C GLU A 137 2.24 -0.57 17.57
N PRO A 138 1.97 -1.90 17.57
CA PRO A 138 2.02 -2.86 16.48
C PRO A 138 0.58 -3.16 16.05
N ALA A 139 0.07 -2.45 15.04
CA ALA A 139 -1.24 -2.75 14.48
C ALA A 139 -1.21 -4.06 13.68
N HIS A 140 -1.24 -5.20 14.38
CA HIS A 140 -1.80 -6.48 13.89
C HIS A 140 -1.15 -7.09 12.61
N LEU A 141 0.04 -6.65 12.22
CA LEU A 141 0.78 -7.14 11.06
C LEU A 141 1.53 -8.48 11.31
N SER A 142 1.01 -9.32 12.22
CA SER A 142 1.49 -10.69 12.36
C SER A 142 1.07 -11.48 11.12
N GLY A 143 2.04 -11.97 10.35
CA GLY A 143 1.79 -12.88 9.22
C GLY A 143 2.14 -12.35 7.83
N PHE A 144 2.93 -11.28 7.72
CA PHE A 144 3.50 -10.94 6.41
C PHE A 144 4.35 -12.11 5.87
N PRO A 145 4.23 -12.44 4.58
CA PRO A 145 4.85 -13.64 4.03
C PRO A 145 6.37 -13.54 3.84
N VAL A 146 6.96 -12.34 3.97
CA VAL A 146 8.37 -12.06 3.68
C VAL A 146 9.09 -11.64 4.96
N ARG A 147 10.14 -12.36 5.34
CA ARG A 147 10.91 -12.09 6.57
C ARG A 147 12.09 -11.18 6.24
N ARG A 148 11.93 -9.88 6.45
CA ARG A 148 12.94 -8.88 6.05
C ARG A 148 14.22 -8.94 6.89
N GLN A 149 15.33 -8.48 6.31
CA GLN A 149 16.57 -8.21 7.04
C GLN A 149 16.38 -7.04 8.02
N ILE A 150 15.72 -5.99 7.56
CA ILE A 150 15.24 -4.88 8.39
C ILE A 150 13.72 -5.00 8.48
N GLU A 151 13.22 -5.42 9.64
CA GLU A 151 11.79 -5.46 9.94
C GLU A 151 11.35 -4.14 10.58
N GLU A 152 10.46 -3.45 9.88
CA GLU A 152 9.74 -2.25 10.32
C GLU A 152 8.24 -2.56 10.15
N PHE A 153 7.41 -2.11 11.10
CA PHE A 153 5.95 -2.35 11.06
C PHE A 153 5.15 -1.06 11.15
N ASP A 154 5.82 0.05 11.41
CA ASP A 154 5.28 1.40 11.28
C ASP A 154 5.42 1.85 9.82
N LEU A 155 4.30 1.85 9.08
CA LEU A 155 4.30 2.24 7.67
C LEU A 155 4.79 3.68 7.48
N GLY A 156 4.57 4.56 8.46
CA GLY A 156 5.05 5.94 8.42
C GLY A 156 6.56 6.00 8.35
N ARG A 157 7.24 5.09 9.05
CA ARG A 157 8.69 4.93 8.98
C ARG A 157 9.16 4.21 7.73
N GLU A 158 8.40 3.30 7.14
CA GLU A 158 8.80 2.63 5.89
C GLU A 158 8.79 3.60 4.70
N ILE A 159 7.80 4.51 4.65
CA ILE A 159 7.62 5.45 3.54
C ILE A 159 8.30 6.82 3.76
N ASP A 160 9.04 6.98 4.87
CA ASP A 160 9.71 8.24 5.21
C ASP A 160 10.68 8.64 4.08
N PRO A 161 10.55 9.84 3.47
CA PRO A 161 11.45 10.32 2.43
C PRO A 161 12.93 10.41 2.87
N GLY A 162 13.20 10.39 4.17
CA GLY A 162 14.50 10.28 4.80
C GLY A 162 15.20 8.94 4.55
N ASN A 163 14.46 7.87 4.26
CA ASN A 163 14.98 6.50 4.14
C ASN A 163 16.02 6.28 3.04
N ALA A 164 16.78 5.18 3.12
CA ALA A 164 17.77 4.80 2.11
C ALA A 164 17.11 4.64 0.73
N SER A 165 15.92 4.05 0.73
CA SER A 165 15.05 3.93 -0.43
C SER A 165 13.59 3.78 0.02
N PHE A 166 12.67 4.15 -0.86
CA PHE A 166 11.23 4.07 -0.66
C PHE A 166 10.52 4.15 -2.02
N HIS A 167 9.34 3.53 -2.14
CA HIS A 167 8.42 3.86 -3.23
C HIS A 167 7.79 5.23 -2.99
N PRO A 168 7.55 6.02 -4.05
CA PRO A 168 7.27 7.44 -3.91
C PRO A 168 5.81 7.70 -3.49
N ILE A 169 5.49 7.48 -2.21
CA ILE A 169 4.16 7.71 -1.63
C ILE A 169 4.07 9.10 -0.99
N ALA A 170 5.05 9.45 -0.14
CA ALA A 170 5.07 10.74 0.56
C ALA A 170 5.94 11.81 -0.13
N ALA A 171 6.81 11.40 -1.05
CA ALA A 171 7.66 12.29 -1.84
C ALA A 171 8.11 11.57 -3.12
N PRO A 172 8.62 12.30 -4.14
CA PRO A 172 9.32 11.68 -5.26
C PRO A 172 10.47 10.79 -4.79
N GLY A 173 10.75 9.75 -5.58
CA GLY A 173 11.78 8.76 -5.24
C GLY A 173 13.19 9.35 -5.29
N ARG A 174 14.14 8.70 -4.60
CA ARG A 174 15.56 9.12 -4.57
C ARG A 174 16.31 8.84 -5.87
N ASN A 175 15.91 7.80 -6.59
CA ASN A 175 16.63 7.33 -7.78
C ASN A 175 16.36 8.25 -8.96
N LEU A 176 17.42 8.82 -9.53
CA LEU A 176 17.36 9.72 -10.68
C LEU A 176 17.25 9.01 -12.04
N SER A 177 17.31 7.67 -12.03
CA SER A 177 17.21 6.83 -13.23
C SER A 177 16.50 5.54 -12.86
N VAL A 178 15.29 5.35 -13.40
CA VAL A 178 14.53 4.11 -13.24
C VAL A 178 14.17 3.58 -14.63
N PRO A 179 15.10 2.88 -15.32
CA PRO A 179 14.92 2.49 -16.74
C PRO A 179 13.68 1.63 -17.02
N SER A 180 13.18 0.94 -16.00
CA SER A 180 11.99 0.11 -16.11
C SER A 180 10.71 0.91 -16.00
N LEU A 181 10.70 2.15 -15.51
CA LEU A 181 9.48 2.90 -15.26
C LEU A 181 8.70 3.17 -16.57
N ILE A 182 7.41 2.89 -16.58
CA ILE A 182 6.56 3.06 -17.77
C ILE A 182 5.80 4.38 -17.74
N ALA A 183 5.68 5.03 -18.91
CA ALA A 183 4.89 6.24 -19.05
C ALA A 183 3.41 6.00 -18.67
N PRO A 184 2.74 6.98 -18.02
CA PRO A 184 3.17 8.37 -17.83
C PRO A 184 4.06 8.61 -16.60
N LEU A 185 4.43 7.57 -15.85
CA LEU A 185 5.28 7.72 -14.67
C LEU A 185 6.69 8.16 -15.07
N SER A 186 7.30 8.92 -14.18
CA SER A 186 8.69 9.39 -14.22
C SER A 186 9.29 9.34 -12.81
N GLU A 187 10.59 9.53 -12.69
CA GLU A 187 11.30 9.56 -11.40
C GLU A 187 10.77 10.64 -10.45
N GLY A 188 10.12 11.68 -10.99
CA GLY A 188 9.45 12.73 -10.22
C GLY A 188 8.00 12.41 -9.81
N SER A 189 7.46 11.25 -10.20
CA SER A 189 6.08 10.88 -9.91
C SER A 189 5.92 10.46 -8.46
N VAL A 190 4.76 10.80 -7.88
CA VAL A 190 4.29 10.30 -6.59
C VAL A 190 3.05 9.46 -6.85
N ILE A 191 3.03 8.25 -6.31
CA ILE A 191 1.94 7.29 -6.37
C ILE A 191 1.17 7.29 -5.05
N ARG A 192 0.04 6.60 -5.03
CA ARG A 192 -0.87 6.50 -3.90
C ARG A 192 -0.80 5.10 -3.28
N CYS A 193 -1.21 4.96 -2.01
CA CYS A 193 -1.37 3.64 -1.39
C CYS A 193 -2.36 2.79 -2.21
N SER A 194 -3.44 3.41 -2.68
CA SER A 194 -4.47 2.79 -3.53
C SER A 194 -4.02 2.45 -4.96
N ASP A 195 -2.85 2.92 -5.40
CA ASP A 195 -2.22 2.46 -6.65
C ASP A 195 -1.62 1.06 -6.50
N CYS A 196 -1.51 0.52 -5.29
CA CYS A 196 -1.13 -0.87 -5.02
C CYS A 196 -2.23 -1.63 -4.26
N HIS A 197 -2.82 -1.00 -3.24
CA HIS A 197 -3.82 -1.57 -2.33
C HIS A 197 -5.23 -1.14 -2.71
N SER A 198 -5.83 -1.81 -3.68
CA SER A 198 -7.17 -1.50 -4.17
C SER A 198 -7.81 -2.75 -4.76
N ALA A 199 -9.11 -2.69 -5.03
CA ALA A 199 -9.75 -3.68 -5.88
C ALA A 199 -9.09 -3.72 -7.30
N PRO A 200 -9.13 -4.88 -7.98
CA PRO A 200 -8.65 -4.99 -9.35
C PRO A 200 -9.36 -4.08 -10.36
N ALA A 201 -8.75 -3.89 -11.52
CA ALA A 201 -9.35 -3.11 -12.60
C ALA A 201 -10.76 -3.60 -12.97
N GLY A 202 -11.69 -2.66 -13.16
CA GLY A 202 -13.10 -2.95 -13.43
C GLY A 202 -14.01 -2.94 -12.20
N PHE A 203 -13.44 -2.78 -11.00
CA PHE A 203 -14.16 -2.57 -9.76
C PHE A 203 -14.00 -1.13 -9.26
N PRO A 204 -14.86 -0.67 -8.31
CA PRO A 204 -14.63 0.58 -7.61
C PRO A 204 -13.21 0.65 -7.01
N ARG A 205 -12.54 1.79 -7.19
CA ARG A 205 -11.21 2.03 -6.62
C ARG A 205 -11.30 2.19 -5.11
N GLY A 206 -10.23 1.82 -4.42
CA GLY A 206 -10.09 1.97 -2.97
C GLY A 206 -9.89 0.63 -2.26
N PRO A 207 -9.42 0.66 -1.02
CA PRO A 207 -8.97 -0.52 -0.27
C PRO A 207 -10.15 -1.29 0.37
N HIS A 208 -11.28 -1.45 -0.33
CA HIS A 208 -12.46 -2.13 0.23
C HIS A 208 -12.36 -3.66 0.14
N GLY A 209 -11.74 -4.17 -0.92
CA GLY A 209 -11.55 -5.62 -1.06
C GLY A 209 -10.83 -6.05 -2.33
N SER A 210 -10.08 -7.15 -2.25
CA SER A 210 -9.35 -7.77 -3.36
C SER A 210 -9.29 -9.30 -3.22
N PRO A 211 -9.29 -10.05 -4.33
CA PRO A 211 -8.98 -11.47 -4.33
C PRO A 211 -7.48 -11.77 -4.10
N HIS A 212 -6.61 -10.76 -4.13
CA HIS A 212 -5.18 -10.92 -3.95
C HIS A 212 -4.77 -10.61 -2.51
N GLU A 213 -3.91 -11.48 -1.96
CA GLU A 213 -3.36 -11.34 -0.60
C GLU A 213 -2.72 -9.97 -0.40
N GLY A 214 -2.88 -9.40 0.80
CA GLY A 214 -2.41 -8.05 1.09
C GLY A 214 -3.25 -6.94 0.45
N LEU A 215 -4.48 -7.24 0.04
CA LEU A 215 -5.40 -6.27 -0.59
C LEU A 215 -4.85 -5.68 -1.91
N LEU A 216 -4.03 -6.44 -2.62
CA LEU A 216 -3.34 -5.94 -3.80
C LEU A 216 -4.27 -5.84 -5.00
N ARG A 217 -4.15 -4.80 -5.81
CA ARG A 217 -4.96 -4.61 -7.03
C ARG A 217 -4.66 -5.60 -8.15
N ALA A 218 -3.52 -6.29 -8.06
CA ALA A 218 -3.07 -7.28 -9.01
C ALA A 218 -2.22 -8.34 -8.30
N GLY A 219 -2.06 -9.49 -8.94
CA GLY A 219 -1.29 -10.59 -8.37
C GLY A 219 0.19 -10.23 -8.16
N ASN A 220 0.72 -10.60 -7.01
CA ASN A 220 2.15 -10.53 -6.68
C ASN A 220 2.54 -11.79 -5.90
N ARG A 221 3.28 -12.69 -6.54
CA ARG A 221 3.77 -13.92 -5.90
C ARG A 221 5.10 -13.65 -5.22
N THR A 222 5.23 -14.09 -3.97
CA THR A 222 6.42 -13.90 -3.15
C THR A 222 7.16 -15.21 -2.91
N GLY A 223 8.37 -15.12 -2.36
CA GLY A 223 9.24 -16.26 -2.05
C GLY A 223 10.08 -16.77 -3.23
N ASP A 224 10.60 -17.98 -3.07
CA ASP A 224 11.54 -18.61 -4.01
C ASP A 224 10.90 -19.76 -4.81
N GLY A 225 11.53 -20.15 -5.93
CA GLY A 225 10.99 -21.16 -6.86
C GLY A 225 9.76 -20.69 -7.65
N VAL A 226 9.43 -19.40 -7.60
CA VAL A 226 8.31 -18.77 -8.31
C VAL A 226 8.67 -18.58 -9.78
N ALA A 227 7.97 -19.27 -10.67
CA ALA A 227 8.13 -19.05 -12.10
C ALA A 227 7.70 -17.63 -12.48
N GLU A 228 8.61 -16.88 -13.11
CA GLU A 228 8.31 -15.59 -13.67
C GLU A 228 7.22 -15.70 -14.76
N SER A 229 6.23 -14.82 -14.68
CA SER A 229 5.24 -14.59 -15.72
C SER A 229 4.62 -13.19 -15.55
N PRO A 230 3.99 -12.64 -16.61
CA PRO A 230 3.24 -11.39 -16.49
C PRO A 230 2.19 -11.38 -15.38
N GLN A 231 1.60 -12.54 -15.05
CA GLN A 231 0.60 -12.67 -14.00
C GLN A 231 1.20 -12.85 -12.60
N ALA A 232 2.39 -13.46 -12.49
CA ALA A 232 3.04 -13.70 -11.21
C ALA A 232 3.47 -12.39 -10.53
N TYR A 233 3.91 -11.41 -11.30
CA TYR A 233 4.37 -10.11 -10.82
C TYR A 233 3.56 -8.97 -11.44
N ALA A 234 2.26 -9.23 -11.70
CA ALA A 234 1.37 -8.31 -12.40
C ALA A 234 1.37 -6.92 -11.74
N LEU A 235 1.33 -6.88 -10.40
CA LEU A 235 1.38 -5.63 -9.64
C LEU A 235 2.60 -4.77 -9.99
N CYS A 236 3.80 -5.33 -9.94
CA CYS A 236 5.03 -4.62 -10.26
C CYS A 236 5.03 -4.14 -11.72
N TYR A 237 4.46 -4.96 -12.62
CA TYR A 237 4.42 -4.66 -14.06
C TYR A 237 3.43 -3.57 -14.46
N GLU A 238 2.62 -3.07 -13.55
CA GLU A 238 1.78 -1.89 -13.80
C GLU A 238 2.57 -0.59 -13.81
N CYS A 239 3.73 -0.56 -13.15
CA CYS A 239 4.62 0.60 -13.12
C CYS A 239 5.97 0.31 -13.79
N HIS A 240 6.42 -0.95 -13.77
CA HIS A 240 7.72 -1.34 -14.30
C HIS A 240 7.61 -2.26 -15.54
N SER A 241 8.28 -1.87 -16.61
CA SER A 241 8.39 -2.62 -17.85
C SER A 241 9.08 -3.96 -17.61
N ARG A 242 8.31 -5.03 -17.76
CA ARG A 242 8.83 -6.40 -17.79
C ARG A 242 9.97 -6.59 -18.79
N SER A 243 9.88 -5.96 -19.97
CA SER A 243 10.94 -6.08 -20.99
C SER A 243 12.22 -5.35 -20.62
N SER A 244 12.13 -4.26 -19.84
CA SER A 244 13.30 -3.57 -19.30
C SER A 244 13.97 -4.40 -18.20
N ILE A 245 13.17 -4.92 -17.25
CA ILE A 245 13.67 -5.74 -16.13
C ILE A 245 14.35 -7.01 -16.66
N LEU A 246 13.66 -7.79 -17.50
CA LEU A 246 14.18 -9.05 -18.03
C LEU A 246 15.20 -8.86 -19.18
N GLY A 247 15.39 -7.61 -19.61
CA GLY A 247 16.45 -7.19 -20.52
C GLY A 247 17.68 -6.65 -19.80
N ASP A 248 17.76 -6.82 -18.47
CA ASP A 248 18.93 -6.51 -17.65
C ASP A 248 19.41 -5.04 -17.74
N GLN A 249 18.47 -4.10 -17.98
CA GLN A 249 18.83 -2.70 -18.27
C GLN A 249 19.38 -1.92 -17.06
N SER A 250 18.98 -2.32 -15.84
CA SER A 250 19.43 -1.72 -14.58
C SER A 250 20.43 -2.60 -13.82
N PHE A 251 20.22 -3.92 -13.80
CA PHE A 251 21.08 -4.93 -13.19
C PHE A 251 21.38 -6.02 -14.22
N PRO A 252 22.66 -6.30 -14.55
CA PRO A 252 23.07 -7.25 -15.58
C PRO A 252 22.60 -8.70 -15.38
N LEU A 253 22.14 -9.07 -14.18
CA LEU A 253 21.73 -10.44 -13.84
C LEU A 253 20.27 -10.51 -13.38
N HIS A 254 19.43 -9.50 -13.66
CA HIS A 254 18.01 -9.53 -13.28
C HIS A 254 17.31 -10.78 -13.84
N ARG A 255 17.50 -11.08 -15.12
CA ARG A 255 16.91 -12.24 -15.79
C ARG A 255 17.36 -13.54 -15.12
N LEU A 256 18.64 -13.67 -14.81
CA LEU A 256 19.18 -14.87 -14.16
C LEU A 256 18.42 -15.14 -12.85
N HIS A 257 18.36 -14.16 -11.96
CA HIS A 257 17.72 -14.33 -10.65
C HIS A 257 16.21 -14.54 -10.76
N VAL A 258 15.53 -13.73 -11.58
CA VAL A 258 14.06 -13.74 -11.62
C VAL A 258 13.51 -14.91 -12.44
N VAL A 259 14.18 -15.30 -13.54
CA VAL A 259 13.68 -16.32 -14.47
C VAL A 259 14.33 -17.67 -14.24
N ASP A 260 15.66 -17.71 -14.21
CA ASP A 260 16.40 -18.98 -14.23
C ASP A 260 16.48 -19.57 -12.80
N GLU A 261 16.80 -18.74 -11.81
CA GLU A 261 16.78 -19.10 -10.37
C GLU A 261 15.38 -18.98 -9.74
N ARG A 262 14.42 -18.39 -10.46
CA ARG A 262 13.00 -18.31 -10.06
C ARG A 262 12.77 -17.62 -8.72
N THR A 263 13.57 -16.60 -8.45
CA THR A 263 13.50 -15.79 -7.24
C THR A 263 12.57 -14.61 -7.46
N SER A 264 11.54 -14.47 -6.62
CA SER A 264 10.57 -13.38 -6.76
C SER A 264 11.19 -12.01 -6.45
N CYS A 265 10.58 -10.95 -6.98
CA CYS A 265 10.99 -9.56 -6.72
C CYS A 265 11.10 -9.28 -5.21
N SER A 266 10.17 -9.84 -4.43
CA SER A 266 10.10 -9.63 -2.98
C SER A 266 11.26 -10.24 -2.20
N VAL A 267 12.02 -11.18 -2.76
CA VAL A 267 13.20 -11.75 -2.08
C VAL A 267 14.31 -10.72 -1.95
N CYS A 268 14.39 -9.76 -2.88
CA CYS A 268 15.38 -8.68 -2.84
C CYS A 268 14.76 -7.34 -2.46
N HIS A 269 13.57 -7.02 -3.00
CA HIS A 269 12.97 -5.69 -2.89
C HIS A 269 11.88 -5.60 -1.83
N ASP A 270 12.00 -4.59 -0.97
CA ASP A 270 10.93 -4.08 -0.12
C ASP A 270 9.99 -3.17 -0.91
N PRO A 271 8.69 -3.47 -1.06
CA PRO A 271 7.79 -2.63 -1.84
C PRO A 271 7.43 -1.30 -1.16
N HIS A 272 7.76 -1.06 0.10
CA HIS A 272 7.48 0.23 0.75
C HIS A 272 8.74 1.07 0.87
N GLY A 273 9.74 0.56 1.57
CA GLY A 273 11.01 1.25 1.78
C GLY A 273 11.85 0.58 2.85
N VAL A 274 13.03 1.15 3.11
CA VAL A 274 13.96 0.61 4.10
C VAL A 274 14.37 1.70 5.09
N SER A 275 13.90 1.54 6.32
CA SER A 275 14.09 2.48 7.43
C SER A 275 15.57 2.71 7.71
N LEU A 276 16.02 3.97 7.68
CA LEU A 276 17.39 4.33 8.11
C LEU A 276 17.61 4.20 9.61
N SER A 277 16.55 4.04 10.40
CA SER A 277 16.69 3.80 11.84
C SER A 277 17.37 2.46 12.15
N GLN A 278 17.40 1.54 11.18
CA GLN A 278 17.89 0.17 11.32
C GLN A 278 18.90 -0.24 10.22
N GLY A 279 19.16 0.59 9.21
CA GLY A 279 20.00 0.25 8.06
C GLY A 279 21.03 1.31 7.67
N ASP A 280 22.08 0.89 6.94
CA ASP A 280 23.07 1.80 6.34
C ASP A 280 22.55 2.38 5.00
N PRO A 281 22.65 3.70 4.76
CA PRO A 281 22.19 4.32 3.51
C PRO A 281 22.79 3.74 2.23
N GLY A 282 24.01 3.19 2.28
CA GLY A 282 24.69 2.58 1.13
C GLY A 282 24.32 1.13 0.87
N GLU A 283 23.71 0.44 1.84
CA GLU A 283 23.42 -1.00 1.77
C GLU A 283 21.96 -1.33 1.42
N HIS A 284 21.09 -0.32 1.44
CA HIS A 284 19.64 -0.47 1.23
C HIS A 284 19.08 0.49 0.18
N THR A 285 19.89 0.91 -0.79
CA THR A 285 19.39 1.65 -1.96
C THR A 285 18.55 0.72 -2.84
N HIS A 286 17.79 1.29 -3.78
CA HIS A 286 16.97 0.53 -4.73
C HIS A 286 15.99 -0.47 -4.09
N LEU A 287 15.50 -0.17 -2.89
CA LEU A 287 14.58 -1.01 -2.12
C LEU A 287 15.17 -2.34 -1.67
N ILE A 288 16.50 -2.52 -1.68
CA ILE A 288 17.10 -3.81 -1.36
C ILE A 288 17.02 -4.08 0.16
N ASN A 289 16.20 -5.07 0.53
CA ASN A 289 15.99 -5.57 1.89
C ASN A 289 15.63 -7.07 1.79
N PHE A 290 16.63 -7.93 1.99
CA PHE A 290 16.52 -9.34 1.63
C PHE A 290 15.51 -10.12 2.48
N ASP A 291 14.87 -11.11 1.86
CA ASP A 291 14.06 -12.12 2.55
C ASP A 291 14.95 -13.19 3.19
N LEU A 292 15.02 -13.19 4.52
CA LEU A 292 15.77 -14.12 5.34
C LEU A 292 15.19 -15.53 5.37
N ALA A 293 14.05 -15.78 4.72
CA ALA A 293 13.58 -17.14 4.45
C ALA A 293 14.32 -17.79 3.25
N VAL A 294 14.99 -16.99 2.42
CA VAL A 294 15.66 -17.44 1.19
C VAL A 294 17.16 -17.12 1.21
N VAL A 295 17.52 -15.92 1.70
CA VAL A 295 18.89 -15.41 1.70
C VAL A 295 19.55 -15.71 3.03
N GLU A 296 20.76 -16.27 2.97
CA GLU A 296 21.59 -16.60 4.13
C GLU A 296 22.84 -15.71 4.19
N PRO A 297 23.46 -15.55 5.38
CA PRO A 297 24.72 -14.83 5.49
C PRO A 297 25.85 -15.42 4.64
N GLU A 298 26.75 -14.56 4.17
CA GLU A 298 28.00 -14.97 3.53
C GLU A 298 28.87 -15.72 4.56
N PRO A 299 29.41 -16.91 4.26
CA PRO A 299 29.94 -17.79 5.32
C PRO A 299 31.23 -17.28 5.98
N ALA A 300 32.01 -16.43 5.31
CA ALA A 300 33.29 -15.95 5.82
C ALA A 300 33.15 -14.68 6.67
N SER A 301 32.26 -13.77 6.26
CA SER A 301 32.01 -12.49 6.92
C SER A 301 30.81 -12.52 7.87
N GLY A 302 29.87 -13.45 7.66
CA GLY A 302 28.64 -13.56 8.44
C GLY A 302 27.60 -12.48 8.17
N VAL A 303 27.74 -11.73 7.07
CA VAL A 303 26.85 -10.61 6.73
C VAL A 303 25.91 -10.96 5.57
N ILE A 304 24.79 -10.25 5.51
CA ILE A 304 23.95 -10.13 4.32
C ILE A 304 23.99 -8.64 3.95
N ALA A 305 24.61 -8.32 2.82
CA ALA A 305 24.75 -6.94 2.40
C ALA A 305 24.63 -6.81 0.87
N PHE A 306 23.96 -5.75 0.45
CA PHE A 306 24.16 -5.15 -0.86
C PHE A 306 25.02 -3.90 -0.66
N THR A 307 25.82 -3.52 -1.65
CA THR A 307 26.58 -2.27 -1.64
C THR A 307 26.38 -1.58 -2.97
N ASP A 308 25.84 -0.37 -2.92
CA ASP A 308 25.71 0.49 -4.09
C ASP A 308 27.07 1.09 -4.46
N LEU A 309 27.54 0.83 -5.68
CA LEU A 309 28.80 1.34 -6.22
C LEU A 309 28.58 2.44 -7.27
N GLY A 310 27.34 2.90 -7.44
CA GLY A 310 26.94 3.95 -8.38
C GLY A 310 26.19 3.42 -9.60
N GLU A 311 26.23 4.19 -10.69
CA GLU A 311 25.39 3.92 -11.87
C GLU A 311 25.62 2.51 -12.44
N ARG A 312 24.59 1.67 -12.34
CA ARG A 312 24.58 0.26 -12.80
C ARG A 312 25.73 -0.59 -12.22
N ALA A 313 26.23 -0.22 -11.05
CA ALA A 313 27.30 -0.93 -10.37
C ALA A 313 26.89 -1.21 -8.93
N GLY A 314 27.10 -2.44 -8.48
CA GLY A 314 26.79 -2.84 -7.12
C GLY A 314 27.50 -4.14 -6.78
N SER A 315 27.43 -4.55 -5.53
CA SER A 315 27.94 -5.86 -5.11
C SER A 315 27.10 -6.47 -3.99
N CYS A 316 27.09 -7.80 -3.91
CA CYS A 316 26.42 -8.51 -2.82
C CYS A 316 27.43 -9.34 -2.02
N ALA A 317 27.25 -9.36 -0.71
CA ALA A 317 27.89 -10.26 0.25
C ALA A 317 26.80 -11.10 0.94
N LEU A 318 26.50 -12.29 0.40
CA LEU A 318 25.43 -13.18 0.88
C LEU A 318 25.58 -14.59 0.31
N THR A 319 24.80 -15.53 0.83
CA THR A 319 24.59 -16.85 0.22
C THR A 319 23.15 -16.96 -0.28
N CYS A 320 22.97 -17.40 -1.53
CA CYS A 320 21.66 -17.64 -2.12
C CYS A 320 21.77 -18.79 -3.14
N HIS A 321 20.80 -19.72 -3.16
CA HIS A 321 20.81 -20.91 -4.03
C HIS A 321 22.06 -21.78 -3.93
N GLY A 322 22.70 -21.81 -2.77
CA GLY A 322 23.97 -22.52 -2.55
C GLY A 322 25.20 -21.85 -3.19
N TYR A 323 25.03 -20.67 -3.80
CA TYR A 323 26.12 -19.84 -4.30
C TYR A 323 26.50 -18.79 -3.28
N VAL A 324 27.79 -18.73 -2.95
CA VAL A 324 28.37 -17.70 -2.11
C VAL A 324 28.76 -16.51 -2.99
N HIS A 325 28.18 -15.34 -2.68
CA HIS A 325 28.56 -14.06 -3.25
C HIS A 325 29.51 -13.39 -2.26
N SER A 326 30.81 -13.39 -2.54
CA SER A 326 31.82 -12.76 -1.67
C SER A 326 32.22 -11.40 -2.25
N SER A 327 31.39 -10.39 -2.02
CA SER A 327 31.51 -9.07 -2.67
C SER A 327 31.52 -9.17 -4.20
N SER A 328 30.68 -10.07 -4.73
CA SER A 328 30.54 -10.28 -6.17
C SER A 328 29.89 -9.04 -6.78
N GLY A 329 30.72 -8.21 -7.40
CA GLY A 329 30.28 -7.00 -8.08
C GLY A 329 29.85 -7.24 -9.52
N TYR A 330 29.14 -6.26 -10.08
CA TYR A 330 28.76 -6.18 -11.49
C TYR A 330 28.93 -4.76 -12.04
#